data_AF-A0AAJ2NVR3-F1
#
_entry.id   AF-A0AAJ2NVR3-F1
#
_cell.length_a   1.000
_cell.length_b   1.000
_cell.length_c   1.000
_cell.angle_alpha   90.00
_cell.angle_beta   90.00
_cell.angle_gamma   90.00
#
_symmetry.space_group_name_H-M   'P 1'
#
loop_
_entity.id
_entity.type
_entity.pdbx_description
1 polymer ?
#
loop_
_entity_poly.entity_id
_entity_poly.type
_entity_poly.pdbx_seq_one_letter_code
_entity_poly.pdbx_strand_id
1 'polypeptide(L)'
;AIMQVMVRSTLERGGRASETAEVPEPESPVIRQLARWARAGARGREETKSRMALMAHSLKRGYRHLGEVLSASGRLPDADLVFFFDRPELARIVGAPGPVTGGLASHGSDGSVSASPEELVAQAVERPKALAFQDALEFPDVSVGRPTALIARPPREAAGGEIVGRPASRGTVAGVVRVARSIVDAREVQPGEILVAPVTDVGWTPYFTVIAALVTDIGSSVSHGAVVAREYGLPCVVNTIDATRTLRTGDRVRVDGDRGVVTRLEG
;
A
#
# COMPACT_ATOMS: atom_id res chain seq x y z
N ALA A 1 -8.93 6.15 21.58
CA ALA A 1 -7.60 5.51 21.66
C ALA A 1 -6.51 6.38 21.01
N ILE A 2 -6.61 6.72 19.71
CA ILE A 2 -5.60 7.48 18.95
C ILE A 2 -5.23 8.84 19.59
N MET A 3 -6.22 9.59 20.10
CA MET A 3 -5.98 10.90 20.71
C MET A 3 -5.14 10.84 22.00
N GLN A 4 -5.29 9.76 22.79
CA GLN A 4 -4.49 9.53 24.01
C GLN A 4 -3.07 9.07 23.69
N VAL A 5 -2.90 8.31 22.59
CA VAL A 5 -1.60 7.90 22.06
C VAL A 5 -0.80 9.10 21.54
N MET A 6 -1.45 10.03 20.83
CA MET A 6 -0.78 11.26 20.37
C MET A 6 -0.34 12.15 21.53
N VAL A 7 -1.15 12.29 22.58
CA VAL A 7 -0.77 13.09 23.77
C VAL A 7 0.40 12.45 24.52
N ARG A 8 0.40 11.12 24.71
CA ARG A 8 1.53 10.42 25.34
C ARG A 8 2.81 10.52 24.53
N SER A 9 2.74 10.37 23.21
CA SER A 9 3.95 10.47 22.38
C SER A 9 4.53 11.89 22.34
N THR A 10 3.71 12.93 22.55
CA THR A 10 4.21 14.30 22.75
C THR A 10 4.89 14.48 24.12
N LEU A 11 4.38 13.83 25.18
CA LEU A 11 4.94 13.93 26.53
C LEU A 11 6.22 13.09 26.70
N GLU A 12 6.31 11.93 26.04
CA GLU A 12 7.49 11.04 26.07
C GLU A 12 8.64 11.52 25.16
N ARG A 13 8.40 12.54 24.32
CA ARG A 13 9.37 13.15 23.39
C ARG A 13 10.49 13.97 24.04
N GLY A 14 10.57 14.04 25.37
CA GLY A 14 11.50 14.89 26.13
C GLY A 14 13.01 14.70 25.87
N GLY A 15 13.42 13.87 24.89
CA GLY A 15 14.82 13.68 24.49
C GLY A 15 15.14 13.84 23.00
N ARG A 16 14.17 14.14 22.11
CA ARG A 16 14.46 14.42 20.69
C ARG A 16 14.41 15.92 20.45
N ALA A 17 15.56 16.58 20.51
CA ALA A 17 15.72 17.91 19.95
C ALA A 17 15.50 17.82 18.43
N SER A 18 14.26 18.03 17.98
CA SER A 18 14.01 18.40 16.60
C SER A 18 14.56 19.81 16.45
N GLU A 19 15.72 19.97 15.82
CA GLU A 19 16.09 21.25 15.22
C GLU A 19 15.05 21.56 14.13
N THR A 20 13.91 22.13 14.53
CA THR A 20 13.04 22.83 13.61
C THR A 20 13.81 24.07 13.19
N ALA A 21 14.61 23.95 12.15
CA ALA A 21 15.15 25.12 11.47
C ALA A 21 13.96 26.01 11.13
N GLU A 22 13.92 27.22 11.69
CA GLU A 22 12.95 28.25 11.31
C GLU A 22 13.07 28.40 9.79
N VAL A 23 12.03 27.97 9.06
CA VAL A 23 11.97 28.17 7.62
C VAL A 23 11.58 29.63 7.43
N PRO A 24 12.47 30.51 6.93
CA PRO A 24 12.11 31.91 6.76
C PRO A 24 10.94 32.01 5.80
N GLU A 25 9.89 32.73 6.22
CA GLU A 25 8.73 32.97 5.37
C GLU A 25 9.19 33.71 4.10
N PRO A 26 8.81 33.25 2.90
CA PRO A 26 9.27 33.87 1.67
C PRO A 26 8.80 35.33 1.61
N GLU A 27 9.77 36.25 1.51
CA GLU A 27 9.53 37.69 1.42
C GLU A 27 8.81 38.06 0.10
N SER A 28 9.01 37.28 -0.96
CA SER A 28 8.41 37.52 -2.27
C SER A 28 6.93 37.11 -2.33
N PRO A 29 6.02 38.02 -2.74
CA PRO A 29 4.59 37.71 -2.88
C PRO A 29 4.33 36.65 -3.96
N VAL A 30 5.17 36.59 -4.99
CA VAL A 30 5.08 35.57 -6.06
C VAL A 30 5.39 34.18 -5.49
N ILE A 31 6.46 34.05 -4.71
CA ILE A 31 6.82 32.78 -4.08
C ILE A 31 5.73 32.33 -3.11
N ARG A 32 5.14 33.26 -2.35
CA ARG A 32 4.02 32.96 -1.45
C ARG A 32 2.79 32.43 -2.20
N GLN A 33 2.48 33.01 -3.35
CA GLN A 33 1.37 32.55 -4.19
C GLN A 33 1.63 31.16 -4.79
N LEU A 34 2.84 30.94 -5.31
CA LEU A 34 3.25 29.62 -5.82
C LEU A 34 3.24 28.56 -4.72
N ALA A 35 3.70 28.89 -3.51
CA ALA A 35 3.67 27.99 -2.37
C ALA A 35 2.24 27.60 -1.97
N ARG A 36 1.30 28.55 -2.01
CA ARG A 36 -0.13 28.28 -1.77
C ARG A 36 -0.71 27.33 -2.81
N TRP A 37 -0.43 27.55 -4.10
CA TRP A 37 -0.87 26.66 -5.16
C TRP A 37 -0.26 25.27 -5.07
N ALA A 38 1.03 25.16 -4.74
CA ALA A 38 1.71 23.88 -4.53
C ALA A 38 1.08 23.09 -3.37
N ARG A 39 0.82 23.74 -2.23
CA ARG A 39 0.14 23.12 -1.07
C ARG A 39 -1.28 22.64 -1.43
N ALA A 40 -2.03 23.46 -2.18
CA ALA A 40 -3.37 23.09 -2.65
C ALA A 40 -3.32 21.87 -3.59
N GLY A 41 -2.36 21.83 -4.52
CA GLY A 41 -2.16 20.70 -5.44
C GLY A 41 -1.81 19.40 -4.72
N ALA A 42 -0.89 19.46 -3.74
CA ALA A 42 -0.51 18.29 -2.93
C ALA A 42 -1.72 17.70 -2.17
N ARG A 43 -2.57 18.55 -1.59
CA ARG A 43 -3.82 18.13 -0.94
C ARG A 43 -4.79 17.49 -1.94
N GLY A 44 -4.93 18.07 -3.13
CA GLY A 44 -5.79 17.54 -4.19
C GLY A 44 -5.39 16.14 -4.66
N ARG A 45 -4.08 15.83 -4.66
CA ARG A 45 -3.57 14.48 -5.01
C ARG A 45 -4.11 13.41 -4.05
N GLU A 46 -4.00 13.63 -2.75
CA GLU A 46 -4.48 12.68 -1.73
C GLU A 46 -6.00 12.57 -1.71
N GLU A 47 -6.69 13.69 -1.92
CA GLU A 47 -8.13 13.72 -2.00
C GLU A 47 -8.67 12.89 -3.17
N THR A 48 -8.00 12.94 -4.33
CA THR A 48 -8.39 12.16 -5.50
C THR A 48 -8.34 10.66 -5.22
N LYS A 49 -7.26 10.17 -4.59
CA LYS A 49 -7.14 8.76 -4.19
C LYS A 49 -8.26 8.36 -3.21
N SER A 50 -8.56 9.22 -2.24
CA SER A 50 -9.61 8.98 -1.25
C SER A 50 -11.00 8.91 -1.90
N ARG A 51 -11.30 9.82 -2.83
CA ARG A 51 -12.57 9.81 -3.59
C ARG A 51 -12.69 8.56 -4.46
N MET A 52 -11.60 8.12 -5.10
CA MET A 52 -11.59 6.87 -5.87
C MET A 52 -11.89 5.65 -4.99
N ALA A 53 -11.33 5.59 -3.77
CA ALA A 53 -11.64 4.51 -2.83
C ALA A 53 -13.11 4.52 -2.40
N LEU A 54 -13.70 5.69 -2.14
CA LEU A 54 -15.13 5.82 -1.84
C LEU A 54 -16.02 5.39 -3.03
N MET A 55 -15.64 5.77 -4.25
CA MET A 55 -16.33 5.32 -5.47
C MET A 55 -16.26 3.79 -5.60
N ALA A 56 -15.07 3.20 -5.43
CA ALA A 56 -14.89 1.75 -5.45
C ALA A 56 -15.70 1.05 -4.34
N HIS A 57 -15.79 1.65 -3.15
CA HIS A 57 -16.62 1.13 -2.06
C HIS A 57 -18.11 1.16 -2.42
N SER A 58 -18.62 2.25 -2.97
CA SER A 58 -20.00 2.35 -3.44
C SER A 58 -20.31 1.31 -4.53
N LEU A 59 -19.39 1.14 -5.49
CA LEU A 59 -19.51 0.09 -6.51
C LEU A 59 -19.50 -1.31 -5.87
N LYS A 60 -18.58 -1.57 -4.94
CA LYS A 60 -18.50 -2.85 -4.21
C LYS A 60 -19.82 -3.17 -3.49
N ARG A 61 -20.46 -2.19 -2.87
CA ARG A 61 -21.79 -2.36 -2.25
C ARG A 61 -22.87 -2.69 -3.28
N GLY A 62 -22.84 -2.03 -4.44
CA GLY A 62 -23.74 -2.34 -5.55
C GLY A 62 -23.57 -3.77 -6.08
N TYR A 63 -22.32 -4.19 -6.33
CA TYR A 63 -22.02 -5.57 -6.74
C TYR A 63 -22.37 -6.59 -5.66
N ARG A 64 -22.10 -6.30 -4.38
CA ARG A 64 -22.50 -7.15 -3.26
C ARG A 64 -24.01 -7.40 -3.27
N HIS A 65 -24.80 -6.33 -3.41
CA HIS A 65 -26.25 -6.42 -3.48
C HIS A 65 -26.72 -7.20 -4.72
N LEU A 66 -26.09 -6.99 -5.88
CA LEU A 66 -26.36 -7.80 -7.07
C LEU A 66 -26.09 -9.29 -6.81
N GLY A 67 -24.98 -9.62 -6.13
CA GLY A 67 -24.66 -10.98 -5.72
C GLY A 67 -25.73 -11.60 -4.80
N GLU A 68 -26.24 -10.82 -3.83
CA GLU A 68 -27.35 -11.26 -2.96
C GLU A 68 -28.61 -11.59 -3.75
N VAL A 69 -28.98 -10.74 -4.72
CA VAL A 69 -30.15 -10.96 -5.59
C VAL A 69 -29.96 -12.18 -6.49
N LEU A 70 -28.77 -12.34 -7.08
CA LEU A 70 -28.45 -13.49 -7.93
C LEU A 70 -28.40 -14.80 -7.13
N SER A 71 -27.94 -14.75 -5.89
CA SER A 71 -27.94 -15.92 -5.00
C SER A 71 -29.36 -16.28 -4.57
N ALA A 72 -30.17 -15.29 -4.16
CA ALA A 72 -31.57 -15.52 -3.78
C ALA A 72 -32.43 -16.06 -4.94
N SER A 73 -32.09 -15.73 -6.19
CA SER A 73 -32.76 -16.26 -7.39
C SER A 73 -32.19 -17.59 -7.88
N GLY A 74 -31.22 -18.17 -7.17
CA GLY A 74 -30.61 -19.46 -7.51
C GLY A 74 -29.63 -19.43 -8.69
N ARG A 75 -29.27 -18.24 -9.18
CA ARG A 75 -28.31 -18.07 -10.29
C ARG A 75 -26.85 -18.13 -9.86
N LEU A 76 -26.58 -17.80 -8.59
CA LEU A 76 -25.27 -17.98 -7.95
C LEU A 76 -25.43 -18.83 -6.68
N PRO A 77 -24.48 -19.73 -6.39
CA PRO A 77 -24.53 -20.48 -5.14
C PRO A 77 -24.15 -19.62 -3.92
N ASP A 78 -23.37 -18.55 -4.14
CA ASP A 78 -22.93 -17.62 -3.10
C ASP A 78 -22.85 -16.18 -3.64
N ALA A 79 -23.17 -15.20 -2.80
CA ALA A 79 -23.24 -13.80 -3.20
C ALA A 79 -21.86 -13.14 -3.42
N ASP A 80 -20.78 -13.63 -2.80
CA ASP A 80 -19.42 -13.11 -3.01
C ASP A 80 -18.82 -13.55 -4.35
N LEU A 81 -19.36 -14.58 -4.99
CA LEU A 81 -18.92 -15.01 -6.33
C LEU A 81 -19.07 -13.92 -7.39
N VAL A 82 -19.93 -12.92 -7.16
CA VAL A 82 -20.09 -11.75 -8.04
C VAL A 82 -18.78 -11.02 -8.34
N PHE A 83 -17.80 -11.07 -7.41
CA PHE A 83 -16.50 -10.42 -7.58
C PHE A 83 -15.51 -11.23 -8.42
N PHE A 84 -15.85 -12.46 -8.76
CA PHE A 84 -15.02 -13.37 -9.53
C PHE A 84 -15.47 -13.48 -10.99
N PHE A 85 -16.33 -12.58 -11.48
CA PHE A 85 -16.72 -12.52 -12.89
C PHE A 85 -16.17 -11.26 -13.57
N ASP A 86 -15.74 -11.40 -14.81
CA ASP A 86 -15.53 -10.24 -15.67
C ASP A 86 -16.88 -9.59 -16.04
N ARG A 87 -16.87 -8.27 -16.29
CA ARG A 87 -18.08 -7.52 -16.68
C ARG A 87 -18.91 -8.20 -17.79
N PRO A 88 -18.34 -8.67 -18.91
CA PRO A 88 -19.10 -9.39 -19.93
C PRO A 88 -19.65 -10.74 -19.46
N GLU A 89 -18.95 -11.46 -18.59
CA GLU A 89 -19.46 -12.73 -18.02
C GLU A 89 -20.65 -12.47 -17.12
N LEU A 90 -20.55 -11.47 -16.24
CA LEU A 90 -21.61 -11.11 -15.29
C LEU A 90 -22.89 -10.66 -16.00
N ALA A 91 -22.79 -9.93 -17.11
CA ALA A 91 -23.94 -9.55 -17.93
C ALA A 91 -24.73 -10.77 -18.41
N ARG A 92 -24.06 -11.88 -18.72
CA ARG A 92 -24.68 -13.15 -19.14
C ARG A 92 -25.36 -13.86 -17.98
N ILE A 93 -24.78 -13.83 -16.78
CA ILE A 93 -25.41 -14.37 -15.56
C ILE A 93 -26.69 -13.60 -15.21
N VAL A 94 -26.67 -12.27 -15.35
CA VAL A 94 -27.86 -11.42 -15.13
C VAL A 94 -28.92 -11.64 -16.21
N GLY A 95 -28.53 -12.03 -17.42
CA GLY A 95 -29.43 -12.14 -18.57
C GLY A 95 -29.77 -10.77 -19.18
N ALA A 96 -28.84 -9.81 -19.07
CA ALA A 96 -29.01 -8.48 -19.66
C ALA A 96 -28.87 -8.55 -21.20
N PRO A 97 -29.74 -7.85 -21.97
CA PRO A 97 -29.65 -7.83 -23.42
C PRO A 97 -28.43 -7.01 -23.89
N GLY A 98 -27.43 -7.69 -24.47
CA GLY A 98 -26.30 -7.10 -25.18
C GLY A 98 -25.30 -6.31 -24.30
N PRO A 99 -24.06 -6.10 -24.78
CA PRO A 99 -23.04 -5.44 -23.97
C PRO A 99 -23.42 -3.97 -23.72
N VAL A 100 -23.44 -3.56 -22.45
CA VAL A 100 -23.44 -2.14 -22.06
C VAL A 100 -22.07 -1.58 -22.44
N THR A 101 -21.91 -1.17 -23.70
CA THR A 101 -20.68 -0.54 -24.22
C THR A 101 -20.58 0.89 -23.68
N GLY A 102 -20.14 0.99 -22.43
CA GLY A 102 -19.83 2.23 -21.73
C GLY A 102 -18.61 2.04 -20.85
N GLY A 103 -17.46 1.69 -21.44
CA GLY A 103 -16.20 1.61 -20.71
C GLY A 103 -15.09 0.94 -21.50
N LEU A 104 -13.94 1.63 -21.55
CA LEU A 104 -12.61 1.23 -22.05
C LEU A 104 -12.48 -0.26 -22.41
N ALA A 105 -12.19 -0.50 -23.69
CA ALA A 105 -12.01 -1.81 -24.30
C ALA A 105 -11.10 -2.71 -23.44
N SER A 106 -11.62 -3.85 -23.01
CA SER A 106 -10.81 -4.91 -22.43
C SER A 106 -9.95 -5.55 -23.52
N HIS A 107 -8.63 -5.36 -23.44
CA HIS A 107 -7.67 -6.19 -24.17
C HIS A 107 -7.65 -7.59 -23.56
N GLY A 108 -8.52 -8.44 -24.09
CA GLY A 108 -8.68 -9.83 -23.69
C GLY A 108 -9.59 -10.58 -24.66
N SER A 109 -9.44 -10.31 -25.95
CA SER A 109 -10.11 -11.07 -27.01
C SER A 109 -9.24 -12.26 -27.43
N ASP A 110 -8.91 -13.14 -26.48
CA ASP A 110 -8.46 -14.49 -26.81
C ASP A 110 -9.69 -15.42 -26.68
N GLY A 111 -10.48 -15.46 -27.76
CA GLY A 111 -11.26 -16.63 -28.19
C GLY A 111 -12.02 -17.49 -27.17
N SER A 112 -12.77 -16.92 -26.22
CA SER A 112 -13.69 -17.75 -25.44
C SER A 112 -14.90 -18.15 -26.28
N VAL A 113 -14.87 -19.42 -26.70
CA VAL A 113 -16.04 -20.26 -26.96
C VAL A 113 -17.15 -19.87 -25.98
N SER A 114 -18.38 -19.72 -26.47
CA SER A 114 -19.54 -19.22 -25.73
C SER A 114 -19.88 -20.09 -24.50
N ALA A 115 -19.14 -19.93 -23.41
CA ALA A 115 -19.33 -20.73 -22.21
C ALA A 115 -20.75 -20.54 -21.66
N SER A 116 -21.43 -21.60 -21.26
CA SER A 116 -22.78 -21.50 -20.69
C SER A 116 -22.74 -20.74 -19.35
N PRO A 117 -23.87 -20.16 -18.88
CA PRO A 117 -23.92 -19.56 -17.55
C PRO A 117 -23.46 -20.51 -16.43
N GLU A 118 -23.76 -21.80 -16.55
CA GLU A 118 -23.35 -22.83 -15.58
C GLU A 118 -21.83 -23.04 -15.59
N GLU A 119 -21.20 -23.07 -16.76
CA GLU A 119 -19.75 -23.17 -16.91
C GLU A 119 -19.04 -21.94 -16.33
N LEU A 120 -19.58 -20.74 -16.55
CA LEU A 120 -19.05 -19.50 -15.98
C LEU A 120 -19.12 -19.51 -14.44
N VAL A 121 -20.21 -20.02 -13.87
CA VAL A 121 -20.34 -20.18 -12.41
C VAL A 121 -19.32 -21.19 -11.88
N ALA A 122 -19.15 -22.33 -12.55
CA ALA A 122 -18.13 -23.31 -12.18
C ALA A 122 -16.71 -22.71 -12.21
N GLN A 123 -16.38 -21.94 -13.24
CA GLN A 123 -15.09 -21.23 -13.33
C GLN A 123 -14.93 -20.20 -12.20
N ALA A 124 -15.97 -19.42 -11.91
CA ALA A 124 -15.94 -18.43 -10.84
C ALA A 124 -15.72 -19.04 -9.45
N VAL A 125 -16.23 -20.25 -9.21
CA VAL A 125 -15.98 -21.01 -7.96
C VAL A 125 -14.51 -21.45 -7.83
N GLU A 126 -13.82 -21.71 -8.94
CA GLU A 126 -12.41 -22.11 -8.93
C GLU A 126 -11.44 -20.92 -8.80
N ARG A 127 -11.81 -19.73 -9.30
CA ARG A 127 -10.97 -18.52 -9.27
C ARG A 127 -10.45 -18.15 -7.86
N PRO A 128 -11.25 -18.16 -6.77
CA PRO A 128 -10.76 -17.92 -5.42
C PRO A 128 -9.64 -18.87 -4.99
N LYS A 129 -9.67 -20.13 -5.44
CA LYS A 129 -8.64 -21.13 -5.09
C LYS A 129 -7.29 -20.82 -5.73
N ALA A 130 -7.29 -20.11 -6.85
CA ALA A 130 -6.08 -19.66 -7.52
C ALA A 130 -5.44 -18.43 -6.84
N LEU A 131 -6.14 -17.74 -5.92
CA LEU A 131 -5.65 -16.50 -5.33
C LEU A 131 -4.33 -16.69 -4.58
N ALA A 132 -4.19 -17.78 -3.81
CA ALA A 132 -2.95 -18.08 -3.08
C ALA A 132 -1.76 -18.30 -4.03
N PHE A 133 -2.00 -18.89 -5.20
CA PHE A 133 -0.98 -19.03 -6.23
C PHE A 133 -0.65 -17.68 -6.88
N GLN A 134 -1.66 -16.87 -7.19
CA GLN A 134 -1.50 -15.54 -7.79
C GLN A 134 -0.74 -14.58 -6.88
N ASP A 135 -1.05 -14.58 -5.57
CA ASP A 135 -0.38 -13.75 -4.56
C ASP A 135 1.10 -14.12 -4.38
N ALA A 136 1.49 -15.34 -4.76
CA ALA A 136 2.87 -15.80 -4.76
C ALA A 136 3.64 -15.40 -6.03
N LEU A 137 2.97 -14.92 -7.08
CA LEU A 137 3.62 -14.51 -8.32
C LEU A 137 4.26 -13.13 -8.16
N GLU A 138 5.55 -13.05 -8.50
CA GLU A 138 6.26 -11.77 -8.59
C GLU A 138 6.40 -11.36 -10.06
N PHE A 139 6.28 -10.08 -10.34
CA PHE A 139 6.42 -9.53 -11.70
C PHE A 139 7.53 -8.47 -11.74
N PRO A 140 8.17 -8.25 -12.89
CA PRO A 140 9.07 -7.11 -13.08
C PRO A 140 8.33 -5.78 -12.89
N ASP A 141 8.98 -4.81 -12.24
CA ASP A 141 8.45 -3.45 -12.04
C ASP A 141 8.10 -2.77 -13.37
N VAL A 142 8.81 -3.13 -14.45
CA VAL A 142 8.53 -2.71 -15.82
C VAL A 142 8.38 -3.96 -16.67
N SER A 143 7.18 -4.15 -17.20
CA SER A 143 6.86 -5.21 -18.15
C SER A 143 6.50 -4.60 -19.50
N VAL A 144 7.03 -5.16 -20.59
CA VAL A 144 6.67 -4.79 -21.97
C VAL A 144 5.91 -5.96 -22.59
N GLY A 145 4.69 -5.71 -23.06
CA GLY A 145 3.80 -6.76 -23.55
C GLY A 145 3.12 -7.53 -22.42
N ARG A 146 2.92 -8.85 -22.59
CA ARG A 146 2.30 -9.70 -21.56
C ARG A 146 3.27 -9.91 -20.39
N PRO A 147 2.90 -9.56 -19.14
CA PRO A 147 3.75 -9.80 -17.98
C PRO A 147 3.98 -11.29 -17.76
N THR A 148 5.23 -11.67 -17.50
CA THR A 148 5.62 -13.04 -17.14
C THR A 148 6.12 -13.04 -15.70
N ALA A 149 5.64 -14.00 -14.91
CA ALA A 149 6.05 -14.13 -13.52
C ALA A 149 7.53 -14.52 -13.40
N LEU A 150 8.20 -13.95 -12.40
CA LEU A 150 9.56 -14.31 -12.01
C LEU A 150 9.53 -15.65 -11.27
N ILE A 151 10.35 -16.61 -11.69
CA ILE A 151 10.40 -17.97 -11.11
C ILE A 151 11.05 -17.96 -9.72
N ALA A 152 12.00 -17.04 -9.49
CA ALA A 152 12.52 -16.70 -8.17
C ALA A 152 13.36 -15.41 -8.30
N ARG A 153 13.11 -14.42 -7.43
CA ARG A 153 14.10 -13.36 -7.20
C ARG A 153 15.12 -13.91 -6.20
N PRO A 154 16.42 -14.04 -6.54
CA PRO A 154 17.41 -14.39 -5.54
C PRO A 154 17.38 -13.31 -4.44
N PRO A 155 17.42 -13.67 -3.15
CA PRO A 155 17.58 -12.69 -2.08
C PRO A 155 18.80 -11.83 -2.43
N ARG A 156 18.67 -10.51 -2.35
CA ARG A 156 19.87 -9.69 -2.32
C ARG A 156 20.50 -9.94 -0.95
N GLU A 157 21.41 -10.92 -0.88
CA GLU A 157 22.32 -11.00 0.24
C GLU A 157 23.12 -9.70 0.24
N ALA A 158 22.70 -8.80 1.13
CA ALA A 158 23.44 -7.63 1.47
C ALA A 158 24.83 -8.05 1.93
N ALA A 159 25.85 -7.76 1.14
CA ALA A 159 27.23 -7.88 1.59
C ALA A 159 27.37 -7.06 2.89
N GLY A 160 27.52 -7.75 4.03
CA GLY A 160 27.66 -7.12 5.35
C GLY A 160 26.37 -6.86 6.15
N GLY A 161 25.21 -7.42 5.79
CA GLY A 161 23.99 -7.30 6.60
C GLY A 161 23.26 -5.94 6.49
N GLU A 162 23.56 -5.19 5.43
CA GLU A 162 22.97 -3.88 5.12
C GLU A 162 21.88 -3.93 4.04
N ILE A 163 20.64 -3.61 4.40
CA ILE A 163 19.56 -3.45 3.43
C ILE A 163 19.62 -2.04 2.84
N VAL A 164 19.80 -1.94 1.52
CA VAL A 164 19.90 -0.68 0.81
C VAL A 164 18.56 -0.33 0.17
N GLY A 165 18.05 0.87 0.48
CA GLY A 165 16.88 1.46 -0.16
C GLY A 165 17.21 2.83 -0.73
N ARG A 166 16.24 3.73 -0.67
CA ARG A 166 16.35 5.14 -1.05
C ARG A 166 16.09 6.02 0.16
N PRO A 167 16.92 7.05 0.40
CA PRO A 167 16.68 8.02 1.45
C PRO A 167 15.39 8.80 1.17
N ALA A 168 14.49 8.85 2.14
CA ALA A 168 13.21 9.55 2.03
C ALA A 168 13.08 10.67 3.06
N SER A 169 13.60 10.46 4.27
CA SER A 169 13.62 11.43 5.36
C SER A 169 14.89 11.27 6.18
N ARG A 170 15.55 12.38 6.49
CA ARG A 170 16.86 12.43 7.15
C ARG A 170 16.80 11.97 8.61
N GLY A 171 17.97 11.66 9.16
CA GLY A 171 18.18 11.25 10.53
C GLY A 171 18.63 9.80 10.64
N THR A 172 19.23 9.47 11.77
CA THR A 172 19.69 8.11 12.08
C THR A 172 19.15 7.66 13.42
N VAL A 173 18.62 6.44 13.49
CA VAL A 173 18.13 5.86 14.74
C VAL A 173 18.34 4.36 14.80
N ALA A 174 18.58 3.83 15.98
CA ALA A 174 18.58 2.39 16.25
C ALA A 174 17.35 1.99 17.05
N GLY A 175 16.79 0.82 16.76
CA GLY A 175 15.56 0.34 17.41
C GLY A 175 15.25 -1.11 17.09
N VAL A 176 14.20 -1.61 17.74
CA VAL A 176 13.66 -2.95 17.50
C VAL A 176 12.71 -2.90 16.33
N VAL A 177 12.84 -3.85 15.41
CA VAL A 177 11.99 -3.98 14.22
C VAL A 177 10.62 -4.49 14.60
N ARG A 178 9.59 -3.87 14.00
CA ARG A 178 8.25 -4.43 13.85
C ARG A 178 7.95 -4.60 12.37
N VAL A 179 7.90 -5.84 11.90
CA VAL A 179 7.41 -6.13 10.55
C VAL A 179 5.89 -6.20 10.58
N ALA A 180 5.22 -5.33 9.84
CA ALA A 180 3.77 -5.32 9.69
C ALA A 180 3.40 -5.36 8.21
N ARG A 181 2.75 -6.46 7.77
CA ARG A 181 2.31 -6.64 6.39
C ARG A 181 0.90 -6.14 6.17
N SER A 182 0.13 -6.00 7.25
CA SER A 182 -1.22 -5.47 7.25
C SER A 182 -1.41 -4.40 8.33
N ILE A 183 -2.50 -3.64 8.22
CA ILE A 183 -2.89 -2.68 9.24
C ILE A 183 -3.28 -3.36 10.57
N VAL A 184 -3.62 -4.65 10.51
CA VAL A 184 -3.94 -5.46 11.70
C VAL A 184 -2.64 -5.74 12.46
N ASP A 185 -1.58 -6.12 11.75
CA ASP A 185 -0.25 -6.35 12.34
C ASP A 185 0.32 -5.05 12.93
N ALA A 186 0.08 -3.92 12.27
CA ALA A 186 0.52 -2.60 12.74
C ALA A 186 -0.07 -2.22 14.11
N ARG A 187 -1.17 -2.86 14.55
CA ARG A 187 -1.75 -2.63 15.89
C ARG A 187 -0.82 -3.05 17.02
N GLU A 188 0.15 -3.92 16.75
CA GLU A 188 1.10 -4.42 17.74
C GLU A 188 2.35 -3.54 17.87
N VAL A 189 2.49 -2.50 17.03
CA VAL A 189 3.60 -1.55 17.09
C VAL A 189 3.71 -0.95 18.48
N GLN A 190 4.91 -1.06 19.07
CA GLN A 190 5.25 -0.45 20.34
C GLN A 190 5.95 0.90 20.14
N PRO A 191 5.84 1.82 21.12
CA PRO A 191 6.57 3.08 21.08
C PRO A 191 8.08 2.86 20.89
N GLY A 192 8.68 3.60 19.95
CA GLY A 192 10.11 3.55 19.65
C GLY A 192 10.55 2.40 18.74
N GLU A 193 9.64 1.51 18.30
CA GLU A 193 9.97 0.48 17.30
C GLU A 193 10.22 1.11 15.91
N ILE A 194 10.97 0.37 15.08
CA ILE A 194 11.17 0.67 13.66
C ILE A 194 10.12 -0.10 12.89
N LEU A 195 9.18 0.62 12.27
CA LEU A 195 8.12 0.02 11.48
C LEU A 195 8.64 -0.35 10.09
N VAL A 196 8.58 -1.63 9.77
CA VAL A 196 8.95 -2.19 8.47
C VAL A 196 7.68 -2.73 7.81
N ALA A 197 7.29 -2.19 6.66
CA ALA A 197 6.06 -2.56 5.96
C ALA A 197 6.26 -2.66 4.44
N PRO A 198 5.47 -3.48 3.71
CA PRO A 198 5.64 -3.58 2.25
C PRO A 198 5.34 -2.24 1.56
N VAL A 199 4.25 -1.60 1.97
CA VAL A 199 3.78 -0.31 1.49
C VAL A 199 2.93 0.33 2.58
N THR A 200 2.85 1.65 2.59
CA THR A 200 1.98 2.40 3.52
C THR A 200 1.00 3.30 2.77
N ASP A 201 -0.16 3.51 3.39
CA ASP A 201 -1.20 4.44 2.96
C ASP A 201 -1.72 5.28 4.14
N VAL A 202 -2.76 6.07 3.90
CA VAL A 202 -3.36 6.98 4.90
C VAL A 202 -3.77 6.25 6.18
N GLY A 203 -4.18 4.98 6.09
CA GLY A 203 -4.54 4.18 7.26
C GLY A 203 -3.38 3.95 8.24
N TRP A 204 -2.13 4.05 7.78
CA TRP A 204 -0.93 3.80 8.58
C TRP A 204 -0.46 5.03 9.36
N THR A 205 -0.88 6.23 8.95
CA THR A 205 -0.43 7.50 9.54
C THR A 205 -0.57 7.59 11.07
N PRO A 206 -1.62 7.05 11.72
CA PRO A 206 -1.70 7.07 13.18
C PRO A 206 -0.51 6.42 13.89
N TYR A 207 0.09 5.38 13.29
CA TYR A 207 1.25 4.68 13.86
C TYR A 207 2.55 5.47 13.74
N PHE A 208 2.62 6.46 12.84
CA PHE A 208 3.83 7.25 12.65
C PHE A 208 4.14 8.11 13.89
N THR A 209 3.12 8.35 14.72
CA THR A 209 3.27 9.10 15.97
C THR A 209 4.02 8.34 17.06
N VAL A 210 4.13 7.01 16.97
CA VAL A 210 4.74 6.16 18.00
C VAL A 210 6.07 5.52 17.57
N ILE A 211 6.33 5.39 16.28
CA ILE A 211 7.53 4.73 15.76
C ILE A 211 8.76 5.62 15.85
N ALA A 212 9.95 4.99 15.87
CA ALA A 212 11.22 5.69 15.81
C ALA A 212 11.67 5.99 14.38
N ALA A 213 11.36 5.12 13.42
CA ALA A 213 11.68 5.24 12.00
C ALA A 213 10.72 4.39 11.14
N LEU A 214 10.68 4.68 9.83
CA LEU A 214 9.91 3.96 8.83
C LEU A 214 10.82 3.32 7.78
N VAL A 215 10.56 2.05 7.45
CA VAL A 215 11.20 1.34 6.35
C VAL A 215 10.13 0.72 5.46
N THR A 216 10.18 0.93 4.14
CA THR A 216 9.23 0.27 3.21
C THR A 216 9.88 -0.37 1.98
N ASP A 217 9.35 -1.53 1.60
CA ASP A 217 9.84 -2.28 0.41
C ASP A 217 9.49 -1.58 -0.89
N ILE A 218 8.30 -1.00 -0.95
CA ILE A 218 7.78 -0.26 -2.09
C ILE A 218 7.60 1.19 -1.66
N GLY A 219 8.03 2.11 -2.53
CA GLY A 219 7.84 3.54 -2.30
C GLY A 219 8.78 4.40 -3.12
N SER A 220 8.58 5.71 -3.00
CA SER A 220 9.45 6.72 -3.58
C SER A 220 9.60 7.89 -2.61
N SER A 221 10.53 8.79 -2.88
CA SER A 221 10.75 10.00 -2.09
C SER A 221 9.54 10.94 -2.05
N VAL A 222 8.49 10.73 -2.87
CA VAL A 222 7.24 11.51 -2.88
C VAL A 222 6.00 10.66 -2.58
N SER A 223 6.21 9.42 -2.13
CA SER A 223 5.14 8.54 -1.67
C SER A 223 4.54 9.04 -0.36
N HIS A 224 3.32 8.59 -0.04
CA HIS A 224 2.61 8.96 1.20
C HIS A 224 3.48 8.76 2.44
N GLY A 225 4.01 7.56 2.65
CA GLY A 225 4.87 7.25 3.79
C GLY A 225 6.11 8.14 3.88
N ALA A 226 6.76 8.45 2.74
CA ALA A 226 7.92 9.33 2.71
C ALA A 226 7.61 10.78 3.06
N VAL A 227 6.50 11.33 2.54
CA VAL A 227 6.05 12.69 2.84
C VAL A 227 5.71 12.81 4.31
N VAL A 228 4.86 11.91 4.82
CA VAL A 228 4.44 11.93 6.22
C VAL A 228 5.63 11.72 7.15
N ALA A 229 6.53 10.77 6.86
CA ALA A 229 7.72 10.58 7.71
C ALA A 229 8.56 11.86 7.86
N ARG A 230 8.73 12.65 6.80
CA ARG A 230 9.41 13.96 6.88
C ARG A 230 8.65 14.98 7.73
N GLU A 231 7.34 15.05 7.59
CA GLU A 231 6.50 15.95 8.39
C GLU A 231 6.59 15.63 9.89
N TYR A 232 6.77 14.35 10.23
CA TYR A 232 6.95 13.89 11.61
C TYR A 232 8.42 13.87 12.07
N GLY A 233 9.38 14.22 11.22
CA GLY A 233 10.81 14.19 11.55
C GLY A 233 11.35 12.78 11.81
N LEU A 234 10.75 11.76 11.19
CA LEU A 234 11.15 10.36 11.32
C LEU A 234 12.21 10.02 10.26
N PRO A 235 13.34 9.36 10.62
CA PRO A 235 14.20 8.71 9.65
C PRO A 235 13.40 7.75 8.77
N CYS A 236 13.60 7.81 7.46
CA CYS A 236 12.82 7.02 6.52
C CYS A 236 13.64 6.50 5.34
N VAL A 237 13.56 5.20 5.12
CA VAL A 237 14.16 4.49 3.98
C VAL A 237 13.05 3.77 3.23
N VAL A 238 12.91 4.05 1.94
CA VAL A 238 11.88 3.44 1.09
C VAL A 238 12.51 2.65 -0.04
N ASN A 239 11.73 1.83 -0.75
CA ASN A 239 12.21 1.07 -1.88
C ASN A 239 13.36 0.11 -1.50
N THR A 240 13.26 -0.52 -0.33
CA THR A 240 14.20 -1.56 0.13
C THR A 240 14.04 -2.87 -0.61
N ILE A 241 12.95 -3.05 -1.36
CA ILE A 241 12.60 -4.24 -2.15
C ILE A 241 12.24 -5.46 -1.29
N ASP A 242 13.03 -5.80 -0.28
CA ASP A 242 12.89 -7.06 0.46
C ASP A 242 13.11 -6.95 1.99
N ALA A 243 13.08 -5.75 2.58
CA ALA A 243 13.22 -5.57 4.02
C ALA A 243 12.17 -6.36 4.83
N THR A 244 10.91 -6.46 4.39
CA THR A 244 9.88 -7.24 5.11
C THR A 244 10.06 -8.76 5.00
N ARG A 245 10.93 -9.23 4.09
CA ARG A 245 11.30 -10.64 3.92
C ARG A 245 12.60 -10.95 4.64
N THR A 246 13.53 -9.99 4.64
CA THR A 246 14.84 -10.11 5.23
C THR A 246 14.77 -9.93 6.74
N LEU A 247 14.15 -8.85 7.23
CA LEU A 247 14.03 -8.52 8.66
C LEU A 247 12.91 -9.31 9.34
N ARG A 248 13.09 -9.56 10.64
CA ARG A 248 12.07 -10.17 11.50
C ARG A 248 11.70 -9.22 12.63
N THR A 249 10.45 -9.30 13.08
CA THR A 249 10.03 -8.60 14.29
C THR A 249 10.91 -9.03 15.46
N GLY A 250 11.44 -8.06 16.22
CA GLY A 250 12.41 -8.30 17.28
C GLY A 250 13.87 -8.08 16.87
N ASP A 251 14.19 -8.04 15.57
CA ASP A 251 15.55 -7.72 15.11
C ASP A 251 15.94 -6.31 15.58
N ARG A 252 17.20 -6.12 15.99
CA ARG A 252 17.72 -4.79 16.28
C ARG A 252 18.42 -4.24 15.05
N VAL A 253 18.03 -3.05 14.60
CA VAL A 253 18.60 -2.43 13.41
C VAL A 253 18.93 -0.96 13.65
N ARG A 254 19.86 -0.43 12.86
CA ARG A 254 20.10 1.00 12.68
C ARG A 254 19.54 1.42 11.32
N VAL A 255 18.68 2.41 11.30
CA VAL A 255 18.16 3.05 10.09
C VAL A 255 18.88 4.38 9.91
N ASP A 256 19.56 4.52 8.77
CA ASP A 256 20.18 5.76 8.30
C ASP A 256 19.34 6.30 7.13
N GLY A 257 18.49 7.28 7.45
CA GLY A 257 17.60 7.93 6.49
C GLY A 257 18.30 8.92 5.57
N ASP A 258 19.53 9.33 5.87
CA ASP A 258 20.35 10.20 5.03
C ASP A 258 21.00 9.40 3.89
N ARG A 259 21.55 8.22 4.20
CA ARG A 259 22.19 7.33 3.22
C ARG A 259 21.20 6.37 2.56
N GLY A 260 20.03 6.14 3.16
CA GLY A 260 19.07 5.17 2.67
C GLY A 260 19.44 3.73 3.00
N VAL A 261 20.03 3.48 4.17
CA VAL A 261 20.59 2.18 4.56
C VAL A 261 19.99 1.71 5.88
N VAL A 262 19.70 0.41 5.97
CA VAL A 262 19.27 -0.26 7.21
C VAL A 262 20.27 -1.35 7.55
N THR A 263 20.99 -1.19 8.66
CA THR A 263 22.04 -2.13 9.09
C THR A 263 21.53 -2.96 10.26
N ARG A 264 21.62 -4.29 10.18
CA ARG A 264 21.39 -5.15 11.35
C ARG A 264 22.47 -4.92 12.40
N LEU A 265 22.06 -4.81 13.66
CA LEU A 265 22.98 -4.71 14.78
C LEU A 265 23.04 -6.08 15.44
N GLU A 266 24.23 -6.67 15.48
CA GLU A 266 24.46 -7.88 16.29
C GLU A 266 24.17 -7.56 17.76
N GLY A 267 23.42 -8.47 18.40
CA GLY A 267 23.07 -8.43 19.81
C GLY A 267 23.86 -9.48 20.58
#